data_AF-A0A552AVD3-F1
#
_entry.id   AF-A0A552AVD3-F1
#
_cell.length_a   1.000
_cell.length_b   1.000
_cell.length_c   1.000
_cell.angle_alpha   90.00
_cell.angle_beta   90.00
_cell.angle_gamma   90.00
#
_symmetry.space_group_name_H-M   'P 1'
#
loop_
_entity.id
_entity.type
_entity.pdbx_description
1 polymer ?
#
loop_
_entity_poly.entity_id
_entity_poly.type
_entity_poly.pdbx_seq_one_letter_code
_entity_poly.pdbx_strand_id
1 'polypeptide(L)' 'LERGLERGKLEGKLESIPRLLALGLSVEQIAQALDLDLEQVRQAARE' A
#
# COMPACT_ATOMS: atom_id res chain seq x y z
N LEU A 1 6.31 -0.47 22.02
CA LEU A 1 5.58 -1.54 21.29
C LEU A 1 4.68 -0.98 20.20
N GLU A 2 3.82 -0.01 20.53
CA GLU A 2 2.82 0.56 19.59
C GLU A 2 3.40 1.05 18.26
N ARG A 3 4.51 1.81 18.28
CA ARG A 3 5.19 2.27 17.05
C ARG A 3 5.63 1.14 16.11
N GLY A 4 5.98 -0.03 16.66
CA GLY A 4 6.39 -1.17 15.85
C GLY A 4 5.20 -1.83 15.15
N LEU A 5 4.05 -1.87 15.82
CA LEU A 5 2.82 -2.40 15.24
C LEU A 5 2.27 -1.48 14.14
N GLU A 6 2.30 -0.17 14.34
CA GLU A 6 1.90 0.80 13.32
C GLU A 6 2.80 0.73 12.10
N ARG A 7 4.12 0.66 12.32
CA ARG A 7 5.11 0.51 11.24
C ARG A 7 4.89 -0.79 10.46
N GLY A 8 4.71 -1.92 11.14
CA GLY A 8 4.47 -3.20 10.48
C GLY A 8 3.14 -3.24 9.70
N LYS A 9 2.09 -2.57 10.19
CA LYS A 9 0.84 -2.40 9.44
C LYS A 9 1.06 -1.58 8.17
N LEU A 10 1.83 -0.50 8.24
CA LEU A 10 2.14 0.32 7.06
C LEU A 10 3.00 -0.45 6.05
N GLU A 11 4.07 -1.10 6.51
CA GLU A 11 4.96 -1.90 5.65
C GLU A 11 4.18 -3.02 4.94
N GLY A 12 3.34 -3.78 5.66
CA GLY A 12 2.52 -4.83 5.05
C GLY A 12 1.49 -4.31 4.04
N LYS A 13 0.92 -3.11 4.26
CA LYS A 13 0.07 -2.45 3.24
C LYS A 13 0.88 -2.15 1.99
N LEU A 14 2.06 -1.54 2.12
CA LEU A 14 2.91 -1.15 0.98
C LEU A 14 3.38 -2.38 0.18
N GLU A 15 3.82 -3.45 0.85
CA GLU A 15 4.27 -4.69 0.22
C GLU A 15 3.16 -5.42 -0.57
N SER A 16 1.89 -5.18 -0.23
CA SER A 16 0.76 -5.79 -0.93
C SER A 16 0.46 -5.14 -2.29
N ILE A 17 0.92 -3.91 -2.52
CA ILE A 17 0.54 -3.06 -3.66
C ILE A 17 0.89 -3.68 -5.01
N PRO A 18 2.11 -4.19 -5.27
CA PRO A 18 2.45 -4.80 -6.56
C PRO A 18 1.54 -5.99 -6.92
N ARG A 19 1.15 -6.79 -5.92
CA ARG A 19 0.22 -7.91 -6.14
C ARG A 19 -1.19 -7.43 -6.48
N LEU A 20 -1.69 -6.39 -5.81
CA LEU A 20 -3.02 -5.83 -6.09
C LEU A 20 -3.09 -5.22 -7.49
N LEU A 21 -2.01 -4.56 -7.94
CA LEU A 21 -1.88 -4.08 -9.31
C LEU A 21 -1.89 -5.24 -10.32
N ALA A 22 -1.16 -6.33 -10.04
CA ALA A 22 -1.17 -7.52 -10.88
C ALA A 22 -2.54 -8.22 -10.96
N LEU A 23 -3.39 -8.03 -9.94
CA LEU A 23 -4.80 -8.47 -9.94
C LEU A 23 -5.75 -7.50 -10.67
N GLY A 24 -5.22 -6.40 -11.24
CA GLY A 24 -5.97 -5.47 -12.08
C GLY A 24 -6.64 -4.32 -11.34
N LEU A 25 -6.33 -4.10 -10.05
CA LEU A 25 -6.83 -2.93 -9.33
C LEU A 25 -6.10 -1.66 -9.79
N SER A 26 -6.82 -0.53 -9.81
CA SER A 26 -6.19 0.77 -10.07
C SER A 26 -5.48 1.31 -8.83
N VAL A 27 -4.54 2.25 -9.05
CA VAL A 27 -3.83 2.96 -7.97
C VAL A 27 -4.81 3.64 -7.00
N GLU A 28 -5.89 4.23 -7.53
CA GLU A 28 -6.93 4.91 -6.75
C GLU A 28 -7.75 3.93 -5.90
N GLN A 29 -8.10 2.76 -6.47
CA GLN A 29 -8.80 1.72 -5.73
C GLN A 29 -7.93 1.15 -4.60
N ILE A 30 -6.64 0.98 -4.84
CA ILE A 30 -5.68 0.49 -3.83
C ILE A 30 -5.49 1.52 -2.72
N ALA A 31 -5.31 2.80 -3.07
CA ALA A 31 -5.20 3.89 -2.09
C ALA A 31 -6.42 3.94 -1.17
N GLN A 32 -7.62 3.86 -1.74
CA GLN A 32 -8.85 3.80 -0.95
C GLN A 32 -8.94 2.54 -0.09
N ALA A 33 -8.63 1.37 -0.64
CA ALA A 33 -8.78 0.09 0.07
C ALA A 33 -7.77 -0.08 1.22
N LEU A 34 -6.56 0.46 1.05
CA LEU A 34 -5.49 0.37 2.04
C LEU A 34 -5.43 1.59 2.96
N ASP A 35 -6.28 2.60 2.77
CA ASP A 35 -6.22 3.87 3.50
C ASP A 35 -4.81 4.47 3.45
N LEU A 36 -4.35 4.72 2.22
CA LEU A 36 -3.05 5.28 1.89
C LEU A 36 -3.21 6.45 0.92
N ASP A 37 -2.24 7.35 0.92
CA ASP A 37 -2.17 8.41 -0.07
C ASP A 37 -1.81 7.85 -1.45
N LEU A 38 -2.32 8.50 -2.51
CA LEU A 38 -2.01 8.12 -3.89
C LEU A 38 -0.50 8.12 -4.16
N GLU A 39 0.24 9.07 -3.60
CA GLU A 39 1.70 9.15 -3.75
C GLU A 39 2.40 7.93 -3.12
N GLN A 40 1.96 7.48 -1.94
CA GLN A 40 2.51 6.28 -1.30
C GLN A 40 2.28 5.04 -2.16
N VAL A 41 1.09 4.92 -2.76
CA VAL A 41 0.78 3.81 -3.66
C VAL A 41 1.60 3.88 -4.95
N ARG A 42 1.75 5.07 -5.54
CA ARG A 42 2.58 5.27 -6.73
C ARG A 42 4.05 4.97 -6.48
N GLN A 43 4.57 5.28 -5.30
CA GLN A 43 5.96 4.99 -4.94
C GLN A 43 6.17 3.47 -4.78
N ALA A 44 5.30 2.79 -4.02
CA ALA A 44 5.39 1.35 -3.82
C ALA A 44 5.14 0.53 -5.09
N ALA A 45 4.45 1.10 -6.08
CA ALA A 45 4.27 0.50 -7.40
C ALA A 45 5.51 0.57 -8.32
N ARG A 46 6.52 1.39 -7.96
CA ARG A 46 7.72 1.66 -8.79
C ARG A 46 8.98 0.97 -8.28
N GLU A 47 8.94 0.37 -7.09
CA GLU A 47 10.00 -0.51 -6.56
C GLU A 47 9.93 -1.90 -7.22
#